data_AF-A0A7V4HT88-F1
#
_entry.id   AF-A0A7V4HT88-F1
#
_cell.length_a   1.000
_cell.length_b   1.000
_cell.length_c   1.000
_cell.angle_alpha   90.00
_cell.angle_beta   90.00
_cell.angle_gamma   90.00
#
_symmetry.space_group_name_H-M   'P 1'
#
loop_
_entity.id
_entity.type
_entity.pdbx_description
1 polymer ?
#
loop_
_entity_poly.entity_id
_entity_poly.type
_entity_poly.pdbx_seq_one_letter_code
_entity_poly.pdbx_strand_id
1 'polypeptide(L)'
;MAENPRTSIENRISDSLEDPRPSQDRELQNFRYVVASVNDSALAVWTDLWNALRGDVQGEISSGDAEPFQPACGWPEFFEKFWLLKHYLDYIHRFCKP
;
A
#
# COMPACT_ATOMS: atom_id res chain seq x y z
N MET A 1 27.37 49.22 18.66
CA MET A 1 27.29 47.85 19.21
C MET A 1 27.49 46.90 18.05
N ALA A 2 28.59 46.15 18.02
CA ALA A 2 28.88 45.23 16.93
C ALA A 2 28.18 43.89 17.21
N GLU A 3 27.31 43.43 16.29
CA GLU A 3 26.71 42.10 16.38
C GLU A 3 27.80 41.04 16.35
N ASN A 4 27.73 40.11 17.29
CA ASN A 4 28.72 39.05 17.45
C ASN A 4 28.48 38.00 16.34
N PRO A 5 29.44 37.76 15.43
CA PRO A 5 29.23 36.86 14.29
C PRO A 5 28.93 35.42 14.68
N ARG A 6 29.28 34.99 15.91
CA ARG A 6 28.96 33.66 16.43
C ARG A 6 27.46 33.44 16.69
N THR A 7 26.77 34.43 17.25
CA THR A 7 25.32 34.34 17.50
C THR A 7 24.49 34.33 16.21
N SER A 8 25.01 34.94 15.13
CA SER A 8 24.36 34.90 13.81
C SER A 8 24.41 33.51 13.17
N ILE A 9 25.51 32.79 13.37
CA ILE A 9 25.69 31.43 12.83
C ILE A 9 24.86 30.42 13.62
N GLU A 10 24.86 30.51 14.95
CA GLU A 10 24.04 29.64 15.81
C GLU A 10 22.54 29.79 15.52
N ASN A 11 22.05 31.02 15.35
CA ASN A 11 20.66 31.26 15.00
C ASN A 11 20.31 30.67 13.62
N ARG A 12 21.19 30.79 12.62
CA ARG A 12 20.96 30.21 11.28
C ARG A 12 20.97 28.69 11.27
N ILE A 13 21.80 28.06 12.12
CA ILE A 13 21.84 26.60 12.26
C ILE A 13 20.61 26.12 13.02
N SER A 14 20.17 26.85 14.05
CA SER A 14 18.97 26.51 14.81
C SER A 14 17.70 26.61 13.96
N ASP A 15 17.60 27.62 13.10
CA ASP A 15 16.48 27.85 12.17
C ASP A 15 16.44 26.82 11.03
N SER A 16 17.58 26.21 10.70
CA SER A 16 17.69 25.16 9.66
C SER A 16 17.46 23.75 10.20
N LEU A 17 17.45 23.54 11.52
CA LEU A 17 17.27 22.24 12.18
C LEU A 17 15.86 22.04 12.74
N GLU A 18 15.02 23.08 12.74
CA GLU A 18 13.58 22.90 12.88
C GLU A 18 13.05 22.32 11.56
N ASP A 19 13.09 20.99 11.44
CA ASP A 19 12.39 20.29 10.37
C ASP A 19 10.93 20.75 10.40
N PRO A 20 10.44 21.49 9.38
CA PRO A 20 9.14 22.11 9.46
C PRO A 20 8.12 20.99 9.55
N ARG A 21 7.45 20.90 10.72
CA ARG A 21 6.32 20.00 10.92
C ARG A 21 5.42 20.13 9.69
N PRO A 22 5.17 19.02 8.95
CA PRO A 22 4.43 19.10 7.71
C PRO A 22 3.08 19.77 7.99
N SER A 23 2.69 20.70 7.13
CA SER A 23 1.36 21.31 7.23
C SER A 23 0.30 20.21 7.22
N GLN A 24 -0.85 20.44 7.87
CA GLN A 24 -1.95 19.47 7.88
C GLN A 24 -2.34 19.02 6.46
N ASP A 25 -2.30 19.93 5.49
CA ASP A 25 -2.54 19.60 4.07
C ASP A 25 -1.49 18.63 3.51
N ARG A 26 -0.22 18.78 3.88
CA ARG A 26 0.86 17.89 3.46
C ARG A 26 0.76 16.53 4.14
N GLU A 27 0.35 16.48 5.40
CA GLU A 27 0.06 15.23 6.10
C GLU A 27 -1.11 14.48 5.45
N LEU A 28 -2.20 15.19 5.13
CA LEU A 28 -3.35 14.62 4.41
C LEU A 28 -2.98 14.14 3.01
N GLN A 29 -2.13 14.89 2.29
CA GLN A 29 -1.63 14.49 0.98
C GLN A 29 -0.78 13.21 1.07
N ASN A 30 0.16 13.16 2.02
CA ASN A 30 0.99 11.98 2.28
C ASN A 30 0.12 10.77 2.64
N PHE A 31 -0.86 10.95 3.51
CA PHE A 31 -1.81 9.92 3.88
C PHE A 31 -2.55 9.35 2.67
N ARG A 32 -3.14 10.22 1.84
CA ARG A 32 -3.87 9.81 0.63
C ARG A 32 -2.97 9.06 -0.33
N TYR A 33 -1.73 9.52 -0.50
CA TYR A 33 -0.76 8.86 -1.37
C TYR A 33 -0.43 7.45 -0.88
N VAL A 34 -0.14 7.28 0.43
CA VAL A 34 0.16 5.97 1.02
C VAL A 34 -1.02 5.02 0.88
N VAL A 35 -2.24 5.47 1.23
CA VAL A 35 -3.44 4.64 1.13
C VAL A 35 -3.71 4.24 -0.32
N ALA A 36 -3.59 5.17 -1.28
CA ALA A 36 -3.75 4.87 -2.69
C ALA A 36 -2.74 3.82 -3.17
N SER A 37 -1.46 4.00 -2.84
CA SER A 37 -0.40 3.06 -3.23
C SER A 37 -0.59 1.65 -2.68
N VAL A 38 -1.02 1.52 -1.42
CA VAL A 38 -1.32 0.21 -0.83
C VAL A 38 -2.57 -0.40 -1.43
N ASN A 39 -3.58 0.42 -1.74
CA ASN A 39 -4.80 -0.04 -2.42
C ASN A 39 -4.52 -0.57 -3.83
N ASP A 40 -3.67 0.12 -4.60
CA ASP A 40 -3.25 -0.36 -5.93
C ASP A 40 -2.53 -1.71 -5.83
N SER A 41 -1.68 -1.89 -4.82
CA SER A 41 -1.01 -3.16 -4.55
C SER A 41 -2.01 -4.27 -4.18
N ALA A 42 -3.03 -3.96 -3.38
CA ALA A 42 -4.11 -4.89 -3.05
C ALA A 42 -4.91 -5.30 -4.30
N LEU A 43 -5.25 -4.36 -5.17
CA LEU A 43 -5.96 -4.62 -6.41
C LEU A 43 -5.15 -5.48 -7.38
N ALA A 44 -3.84 -5.28 -7.45
CA ALA A 44 -2.96 -6.14 -8.24
C ALA A 44 -2.98 -7.59 -7.74
N VAL A 45 -2.80 -7.82 -6.44
CA VAL A 45 -2.86 -9.17 -5.84
C VAL A 45 -4.24 -9.81 -6.03
N TRP A 46 -5.31 -9.02 -5.86
CA TRP A 46 -6.67 -9.50 -6.12
C TRP A 46 -6.86 -9.93 -7.59
N THR A 47 -6.31 -9.16 -8.53
CA THR A 47 -6.37 -9.49 -9.96
C THR A 47 -5.65 -10.80 -10.25
N ASP A 48 -4.47 -11.02 -9.67
CA ASP A 48 -3.74 -12.28 -9.82
C ASP A 48 -4.51 -13.48 -9.25
N LEU A 49 -5.08 -13.33 -8.05
CA LEU A 49 -5.92 -14.36 -7.42
C LEU A 49 -7.15 -14.67 -8.26
N TRP A 50 -7.80 -13.63 -8.78
CA TRP A 50 -8.99 -13.76 -9.60
C TRP A 50 -8.69 -14.45 -10.94
N ASN A 51 -7.56 -14.12 -11.58
CA ASN A 51 -7.11 -14.80 -12.79
C ASN A 51 -6.79 -16.27 -12.53
N ALA A 52 -6.16 -16.58 -11.39
CA ALA A 52 -5.90 -17.95 -10.98
C ALA A 52 -7.20 -18.73 -10.73
N LEU A 53 -8.21 -18.09 -10.12
CA LEU A 53 -9.53 -18.68 -9.83
C LEU A 53 -10.38 -18.90 -11.10
N ARG A 54 -10.34 -17.95 -12.03
CA ARG A 54 -11.10 -18.03 -13.28
C ARG A 54 -10.59 -19.17 -14.16
N GLY A 55 -9.31 -19.54 -14.09
CA GLY A 55 -8.71 -20.46 -15.05
C GLY A 55 -8.81 -19.94 -16.49
N ASP A 56 -8.49 -20.77 -17.48
CA ASP A 56 -8.73 -20.50 -18.91
C ASP A 56 -10.22 -20.66 -19.26
N VAL A 57 -11.12 -20.04 -18.49
CA VAL A 57 -12.55 -20.08 -18.79
C VAL A 57 -12.82 -19.01 -19.85
N GLN A 58 -12.59 -19.39 -21.11
CA GLN A 58 -13.19 -18.75 -22.28
C GLN A 58 -14.70 -19.03 -22.28
N GLY A 59 -15.45 -18.40 -21.36
CA GLY A 59 -16.91 -18.27 -21.44
C GLY A 59 -17.78 -19.53 -21.29
N GLU A 60 -17.22 -20.73 -21.18
CA GLU A 60 -18.01 -21.96 -21.07
C GLU A 60 -17.91 -22.55 -19.66
N ILE A 61 -18.99 -22.40 -18.88
CA ILE A 61 -19.16 -23.07 -17.59
C ILE A 61 -19.45 -24.54 -17.91
N SER A 62 -18.39 -25.31 -18.14
CA SER A 62 -18.50 -26.72 -18.52
C SER A 62 -19.15 -27.49 -17.37
N SER A 63 -20.41 -27.84 -17.60
CA SER A 63 -21.29 -28.52 -16.65
C SER A 63 -21.11 -30.02 -16.87
N GLY A 64 -20.41 -30.71 -15.98
CA GLY A 64 -20.40 -32.17 -15.99
C GLY A 64 -19.30 -32.80 -15.16
N ASP A 65 -18.03 -32.50 -15.48
CA ASP A 65 -16.86 -33.19 -14.92
C ASP A 65 -15.76 -32.18 -14.59
N ALA A 66 -16.04 -31.26 -13.67
CA ALA A 66 -15.05 -30.27 -13.27
C ALA A 66 -13.91 -30.95 -12.50
N GLU A 67 -12.73 -31.01 -13.13
CA GLU A 67 -11.47 -31.30 -12.45
C GLU A 67 -11.38 -30.46 -11.16
N PRO A 68 -10.87 -31.02 -10.05
CA PRO A 68 -10.71 -30.27 -8.82
C PRO A 68 -9.86 -29.03 -9.10
N PHE A 69 -10.35 -27.86 -8.69
CA PHE A 69 -9.64 -26.60 -8.90
C PHE A 69 -8.22 -26.69 -8.36
N GLN A 70 -7.25 -26.49 -9.25
CA GLN A 70 -5.83 -26.44 -8.90
C GLN A 70 -5.25 -25.14 -9.45
N PRO A 71 -4.84 -24.20 -8.58
CA PRO A 71 -4.26 -22.94 -9.05
C PRO A 71 -2.93 -23.22 -9.77
N ALA A 72 -2.69 -22.51 -10.88
CA ALA A 72 -1.48 -22.68 -11.68
C ALA A 72 -0.19 -22.39 -10.89
N CYS A 73 -0.25 -21.50 -9.90
CA CYS A 73 0.85 -21.18 -8.98
C CYS A 73 0.98 -22.16 -7.80
N GLY A 74 0.09 -23.16 -7.70
CA GLY A 74 0.03 -24.08 -6.57
C GLY A 74 -0.61 -23.48 -5.32
N TRP A 75 -1.06 -24.37 -4.42
CA TRP A 75 -1.75 -23.97 -3.19
C TRP A 75 -0.93 -23.07 -2.26
N PRO A 76 0.39 -23.30 -2.03
CA PRO A 76 1.17 -22.47 -1.12
C PRO A 76 1.21 -21.00 -1.56
N GLU A 77 1.57 -20.72 -2.82
CA GLU A 77 1.65 -19.35 -3.35
C GLU A 77 0.27 -18.69 -3.40
N PHE A 78 -0.77 -19.47 -3.73
CA PHE A 78 -2.15 -18.98 -3.75
C PHE A 78 -2.60 -18.49 -2.36
N PHE A 79 -2.35 -19.28 -1.31
CA PHE A 79 -2.69 -18.88 0.05
C PHE A 79 -1.83 -17.71 0.56
N GLU A 80 -0.56 -17.64 0.14
CA GLU A 80 0.29 -16.49 0.44
C GLU A 80 -0.26 -15.20 -0.16
N LYS A 81 -0.72 -15.22 -1.42
CA LYS A 81 -1.40 -14.07 -2.05
C LYS A 81 -2.68 -13.69 -1.31
N PHE A 82 -3.48 -14.65 -0.84
CA PHE A 82 -4.64 -14.37 0.00
C PHE A 82 -4.27 -13.70 1.33
N TRP A 83 -3.21 -14.17 1.98
CA TRP A 83 -2.69 -13.56 3.20
C TRP A 83 -2.17 -12.15 2.96
N LEU A 84 -1.45 -11.95 1.86
CA LEU A 84 -0.92 -10.65 1.46
C LEU A 84 -2.05 -9.66 1.18
N LEU A 85 -3.09 -10.08 0.45
CA LEU A 85 -4.29 -9.28 0.21
C LEU A 85 -4.96 -8.89 1.53
N LYS A 86 -5.14 -9.84 2.45
CA LYS A 86 -5.67 -9.56 3.79
C LYS A 86 -4.82 -8.51 4.50
N HIS A 87 -3.49 -8.61 4.44
CA HIS A 87 -2.59 -7.64 5.07
C HIS A 87 -2.75 -6.23 4.49
N TYR A 88 -2.85 -6.08 3.16
CA TYR A 88 -3.10 -4.77 2.56
C TYR A 88 -4.44 -4.19 2.98
N LEU A 89 -5.50 -4.99 2.98
CA LEU A 89 -6.83 -4.56 3.41
C LEU A 89 -6.87 -4.19 4.89
N ASP A 90 -6.24 -4.97 5.76
CA ASP A 90 -6.12 -4.67 7.18
C ASP A 90 -5.34 -3.37 7.41
N TYR A 91 -4.26 -3.16 6.64
CA TYR A 91 -3.47 -1.93 6.69
C TYR A 91 -4.35 -0.73 6.32
N ILE A 92 -4.98 -0.74 5.15
CA ILE A 92 -5.88 0.33 4.69
C ILE A 92 -7.01 0.56 5.70
N HIS A 93 -7.62 -0.51 6.22
CA HIS A 93 -8.70 -0.40 7.19
C HIS A 93 -8.25 0.32 8.48
N ARG A 94 -7.01 0.13 8.94
CA ARG A 94 -6.47 0.89 10.09
C ARG A 94 -6.38 2.39 9.82
N PHE A 95 -6.07 2.80 8.58
CA PHE A 95 -6.01 4.22 8.20
C PHE A 95 -7.39 4.85 8.02
N CYS A 96 -8.39 4.07 7.61
CA CYS A 96 -9.75 4.54 7.39
C CYS A 96 -10.65 4.47 8.64
N LYS A 97 -10.15 3.97 9.76
CA LYS A 97 -10.91 3.95 11.02
C LYS A 97 -11.03 5.38 11.57
N PRO A 98 -12.25 5.81 11.95
CA PRO A 98 -12.49 7.10 12.58
C PRO A 98 -11.91 7.19 13.99
#